data_AF-A0A1Y1HUR3-F1
#
_entry.id   AF-A0A1Y1HUR3-F1
#
_cell.length_a   1.000
_cell.length_b   1.000
_cell.length_c   1.000
_cell.angle_alpha   90.00
_cell.angle_beta   90.00
_cell.angle_gamma   90.00
#
_symmetry.space_group_name_H-M   'P 1'
#
loop_
_entity.id
_entity.type
_entity.pdbx_description
1 polymer ?
#
loop_
_entity_poly.entity_id
_entity_poly.type
_entity_poly.pdbx_seq_one_letter_code
_entity_poly.pdbx_strand_id
1 'polypeptide(L)'
;MDGPKSTSRNQPELLRAQTQQALRQILRDSQSKDANTRLLAFQRFTSIFRKFSGPDPEESTMHVAAELLEKGLLKPIAEGLKDCVAAPWRILMQGFTILSQSEVCIKALECLALDSRTVKYILQEDPTLPAVLRALFLNELKLAERSASPPDVRVTRAILQTLPRFFMVDSAREETGRSADFLNAVMRHALRHFQDLVTVHARLLLWSSCEEQLEEEDHSLMVLLATALEYGTPAARAKDTCPPPGVSIHEDAKRLANADPSAWARARVLRTLLAQEPDTDGDNFRVRFVRPKASDGARGVEGAQKAEMMGIQPAERKKATRCSGPGCDEAETRPGEFQMCGGCRLAVYCGKDCQRRAWKAGHKETCQKTA
;
A
#
# COMPACT_ATOMS: atom_id res chain seq x y z
N MET A 1 50.40 -6.78 22.86
CA MET A 1 49.64 -6.35 21.66
C MET A 1 48.38 -5.68 22.16
N ASP A 2 48.43 -4.36 22.28
CA ASP A 2 47.34 -3.58 22.85
C ASP A 2 46.27 -3.38 21.78
N GLY A 3 45.10 -3.99 22.00
CA GLY A 3 43.95 -3.79 21.12
C GLY A 3 43.56 -2.30 21.10
N PRO A 4 43.13 -1.76 19.94
CA PRO A 4 42.75 -0.36 19.83
C PRO A 4 41.65 -0.06 20.85
N LYS A 5 41.94 0.87 21.78
CA LYS A 5 40.98 1.29 22.81
C LYS A 5 39.71 1.77 22.13
N SER A 6 38.59 1.08 22.38
CA SER A 6 37.26 1.49 21.95
C SER A 6 37.03 2.93 22.40
N THR A 7 37.08 3.86 21.45
CA THR A 7 36.91 5.29 21.73
C THR A 7 35.51 5.52 22.26
N SER A 8 35.41 6.42 23.25
CA SER A 8 34.18 6.74 23.97
C SER A 8 32.99 6.84 23.02
N ARG A 9 32.11 5.84 23.06
CA ARG A 9 30.98 5.66 22.15
C ARG A 9 30.19 6.96 22.07
N ASN A 10 30.08 7.54 20.88
CA ASN A 10 29.56 8.90 20.68
C ASN A 10 28.25 9.09 21.46
N GLN A 11 28.21 10.05 22.38
CA GLN A 11 26.98 10.41 23.07
C GLN A 11 25.98 10.92 22.01
N PRO A 12 24.76 10.35 21.89
CA PRO A 12 23.81 10.73 20.84
C PRO A 12 23.61 12.23 20.79
N GLU A 13 23.62 12.83 19.59
CA GLU A 13 23.61 14.30 19.46
C GLU A 13 22.35 14.95 20.07
N LEU A 14 21.28 14.17 20.17
CA LEU A 14 20.02 14.50 20.85
C LEU A 14 20.20 14.82 22.35
N LEU A 15 21.23 14.23 22.99
CA LEU A 15 21.57 14.46 24.39
C LEU A 15 22.51 15.65 24.61
N ARG A 16 22.98 16.33 23.56
CA ARG A 16 23.77 17.57 23.71
C ARG A 16 22.92 18.63 24.41
N ALA A 17 23.52 19.35 25.36
CA ALA A 17 22.82 20.37 26.17
C ALA A 17 22.10 21.43 25.32
N GLN A 18 22.67 21.82 24.17
CA GLN A 18 22.03 22.74 23.22
C GLN A 18 20.74 22.17 22.62
N THR A 19 20.73 20.88 22.25
CA THR A 19 19.53 20.19 21.72
C THR A 19 18.45 20.09 22.80
N GLN A 20 18.84 19.71 24.03
CA GLN A 20 17.93 19.67 25.17
C GLN A 20 17.35 21.06 25.51
N GLN A 21 18.16 22.12 25.46
CA GLN A 21 17.69 23.49 25.64
C GLN A 21 16.69 23.92 24.57
N ALA A 22 16.94 23.56 23.30
CA ALA A 22 16.02 23.83 22.21
C ALA A 22 14.68 23.09 22.38
N LEU A 23 14.71 21.81 22.77
CA LEU A 23 13.49 21.02 23.06
C LEU A 23 12.69 21.59 24.25
N ARG A 24 13.36 22.05 25.31
CA ARG A 24 12.70 22.75 26.44
C ARG A 24 12.06 24.07 26.01
N GLN A 25 12.65 24.81 25.07
CA GLN A 25 12.04 26.02 24.52
C GLN A 25 10.82 25.69 23.65
N ILE A 26 10.96 24.72 22.74
CA ILE A 26 9.87 24.18 21.91
C ILE A 26 8.67 23.77 22.76
N LEU A 27 8.89 23.06 23.87
CA LEU A 27 7.82 22.64 24.78
C LEU A 27 7.06 23.85 25.35
N ARG A 28 7.76 24.87 25.86
CA ARG A 28 7.13 26.10 26.36
C ARG A 28 6.37 26.85 25.26
N ASP A 29 6.96 26.97 24.08
CA ASP A 29 6.32 27.65 22.95
C ASP A 29 5.06 26.90 22.46
N SER A 30 5.07 25.56 22.51
CA SER A 30 3.93 24.72 22.15
C SER A 30 2.72 24.88 23.11
N GLN A 31 2.98 25.34 24.33
CA GLN A 31 1.96 25.63 25.34
C GLN A 31 1.49 27.10 25.29
N SER A 32 1.98 27.90 24.34
CA SER A 32 1.54 29.29 24.16
C SER A 32 0.07 29.40 23.77
N LYS A 33 -0.62 30.43 24.29
CA LYS A 33 -2.00 30.76 23.87
C LYS A 33 -2.07 31.24 22.41
N ASP A 34 -1.01 31.88 21.90
CA ASP A 34 -0.91 32.27 20.49
C ASP A 34 -0.65 31.06 19.59
N ALA A 35 -1.55 30.86 18.61
CA ALA A 35 -1.48 29.77 17.66
C ALA A 35 -0.24 29.84 16.74
N ASN A 36 0.22 31.05 16.41
CA ASN A 36 1.40 31.23 15.55
C ASN A 36 2.68 30.76 16.27
N THR A 37 2.82 31.10 17.55
CA THR A 37 3.89 30.62 18.43
C THR A 37 3.88 29.10 18.54
N ARG A 38 2.70 28.46 18.74
CA ARG A 38 2.58 26.99 18.76
C ARG A 38 3.04 26.36 17.44
N LEU A 39 2.61 26.89 16.30
CA LEU A 39 2.96 26.34 14.99
C LEU A 39 4.45 26.48 14.67
N LEU A 40 5.05 27.63 15.00
CA LEU A 40 6.49 27.82 14.88
C LEU A 40 7.26 26.88 15.84
N ALA A 41 6.70 26.51 17.00
CA ALA A 41 7.27 25.49 17.87
C ALA A 41 7.25 24.09 17.24
N PHE A 42 6.12 23.67 16.67
CA PHE A 42 5.97 22.38 15.98
C PHE A 42 6.85 22.27 14.73
N GLN A 43 7.01 23.36 13.99
CA GLN A 43 7.94 23.46 12.86
C GLN A 43 9.41 23.33 13.34
N ARG A 44 9.81 24.04 14.41
CA ARG A 44 11.13 23.90 15.03
C ARG A 44 11.37 22.48 15.53
N PHE A 45 10.39 21.89 16.20
CA PHE A 45 10.41 20.49 16.65
C PHE A 45 10.69 19.54 15.50
N THR A 46 9.83 19.56 14.47
CA THR A 46 9.96 18.72 13.27
C THR A 46 11.35 18.86 12.62
N SER A 47 11.87 20.09 12.52
CA SER A 47 13.18 20.40 11.90
C SER A 47 14.37 19.85 12.70
N ILE A 48 14.27 19.83 14.03
CA ILE A 48 15.29 19.22 14.90
C ILE A 48 15.13 17.69 14.92
N PHE A 49 13.92 17.20 15.19
CA PHE A 49 13.67 15.81 15.54
C PHE A 49 13.75 14.85 14.33
N ARG A 50 13.39 15.31 13.13
CA ARG A 50 13.54 14.52 11.89
C ARG A 50 15.00 14.14 11.59
N LYS A 51 16.00 14.84 12.15
CA LYS A 51 17.43 14.47 12.03
C LYS A 51 17.79 13.17 12.77
N PHE A 52 16.97 12.78 13.74
CA PHE A 52 17.17 11.60 14.58
C PHE A 52 16.08 10.53 14.35
N SER A 53 14.98 10.91 13.68
CA SER A 53 13.85 10.05 13.30
C SER A 53 14.10 9.37 11.95
N GLY A 54 15.16 8.56 11.85
CA GLY A 54 15.46 7.76 10.66
C GLY A 54 14.41 6.66 10.39
N PRO A 55 14.62 5.81 9.35
CA PRO A 55 13.81 4.62 9.14
C PRO A 55 13.79 3.73 10.39
N ASP A 56 14.98 3.52 10.96
CA ASP A 56 15.25 2.84 12.22
C ASP A 56 15.75 3.89 13.24
N PRO A 57 14.87 4.50 14.05
CA PRO A 57 15.26 5.51 15.03
C PRO A 57 16.03 4.87 16.20
N GLU A 58 17.08 5.53 16.68
CA GLU A 58 17.79 5.10 17.89
C GLU A 58 16.85 5.02 19.11
N GLU A 59 17.16 4.12 20.05
CA GLU A 59 16.45 4.03 21.33
C GLU A 59 16.52 5.34 22.14
N SER A 60 17.62 6.08 21.99
CA SER A 60 17.79 7.45 22.50
C SER A 60 16.70 8.41 21.99
N THR A 61 16.33 8.31 20.71
CA THR A 61 15.26 9.10 20.07
C THR A 61 13.88 8.66 20.56
N MET A 62 13.64 7.35 20.71
CA MET A 62 12.39 6.82 21.26
C MET A 62 12.15 7.28 22.71
N HIS A 63 13.18 7.30 23.55
CA HIS A 63 13.09 7.82 24.91
C HIS A 63 12.75 9.32 24.97
N VAL A 64 13.36 10.15 24.10
CA VAL A 64 13.04 11.59 24.09
C VAL A 64 11.67 11.87 23.48
N ALA A 65 11.19 11.06 22.53
CA ALA A 65 9.81 11.13 22.06
C ALA A 65 8.83 10.83 23.22
N ALA A 66 9.08 9.78 24.00
CA ALA A 66 8.31 9.46 25.20
C ALA A 66 8.36 10.58 26.26
N GLU A 67 9.54 11.14 26.57
CA GLU A 67 9.66 12.27 27.52
C GLU A 67 8.83 13.47 27.05
N LEU A 68 8.86 13.83 25.76
CA LEU A 68 8.09 14.94 25.22
C LEU A 68 6.57 14.69 25.25
N LEU A 69 6.14 13.44 25.06
CA LEU A 69 4.75 13.03 25.27
C LEU A 69 4.33 13.21 26.74
N GLU A 70 5.14 12.71 27.69
CA GLU A 70 4.92 12.89 29.13
C GLU A 70 4.90 14.36 29.58
N LYS A 71 5.66 15.25 28.91
CA LYS A 71 5.62 16.69 29.21
C LYS A 71 4.43 17.41 28.56
N GLY A 72 3.54 16.68 27.89
CA GLY A 72 2.29 17.21 27.32
C GLY A 72 2.45 17.88 25.96
N LEU A 73 3.49 17.58 25.18
CA LEU A 73 3.65 18.13 23.82
C LEU A 73 2.53 17.68 22.87
N LEU A 74 1.92 16.53 23.11
CA LEU A 74 0.85 15.98 22.26
C LEU A 74 -0.43 16.82 22.28
N LYS A 75 -0.87 17.26 23.46
CA LYS A 75 -2.14 17.97 23.63
C LYS A 75 -2.31 19.17 22.67
N PRO A 76 -1.38 20.14 22.58
CA PRO A 76 -1.53 21.26 21.66
C PRO A 76 -1.37 20.87 20.18
N ILE A 77 -0.74 19.73 19.86
CA ILE A 77 -0.72 19.16 18.50
C ILE A 77 -2.11 18.63 18.15
N ALA A 78 -2.72 17.85 19.05
CA ALA A 78 -4.04 17.26 18.86
C ALA A 78 -5.16 18.31 18.80
N GLU A 79 -5.11 19.31 19.68
CA GLU A 79 -5.95 20.53 19.58
C GLU A 79 -5.75 21.23 18.23
N GLY A 80 -4.49 21.40 17.78
CA GLY A 80 -4.17 22.00 16.47
C GLY A 80 -4.67 21.21 15.26
N LEU A 81 -4.83 19.88 15.36
CA LEU A 81 -5.44 19.03 14.34
C LEU A 81 -6.96 19.11 14.36
N LYS A 82 -7.57 19.15 15.54
CA LYS A 82 -9.03 19.34 15.73
C LYS A 82 -9.49 20.71 15.22
N ASP A 83 -8.71 21.76 15.50
CA ASP A 83 -8.87 23.09 14.90
C ASP A 83 -8.95 23.01 13.36
N CYS A 84 -8.10 22.21 12.71
CA CYS A 84 -8.11 22.03 11.26
C CYS A 84 -9.30 21.19 10.74
N VAL A 85 -9.91 20.33 11.54
CA VAL A 85 -11.15 19.65 11.12
C VAL A 85 -12.31 20.65 11.10
N ALA A 86 -12.37 21.57 12.08
CA ALA A 86 -13.40 22.61 12.16
C ALA A 86 -13.17 23.79 11.20
N ALA A 87 -11.91 24.18 10.97
CA ALA A 87 -11.49 25.29 10.13
C ALA A 87 -10.22 24.93 9.33
N PRO A 88 -10.36 24.30 8.14
CA PRO A 88 -9.24 23.63 7.46
C PRO A 88 -8.08 24.52 6.99
N TRP A 89 -8.27 25.85 6.92
CA TRP A 89 -7.25 26.76 6.40
C TRP A 89 -6.80 27.77 7.46
N ARG A 90 -5.61 27.55 8.02
CA ARG A 90 -4.74 28.62 8.52
C ARG A 90 -3.38 28.49 7.86
N ILE A 91 -2.99 29.53 7.12
CA ILE A 91 -1.69 29.65 6.47
C ILE A 91 -0.84 30.62 7.30
N LEU A 92 0.34 30.17 7.74
CA LEU A 92 1.35 31.06 8.28
C LEU A 92 2.34 31.45 7.17
N MET A 93 2.58 32.75 7.00
CA MET A 93 3.64 33.29 6.16
C MET A 93 4.91 33.46 7.00
N GLN A 94 5.93 32.65 6.77
CA GLN A 94 7.25 32.81 7.40
C GLN A 94 8.29 33.19 6.34
N GLY A 95 8.48 34.50 6.13
CA GLY A 95 9.24 35.02 5.00
C GLY A 95 8.60 34.57 3.69
N PHE A 96 9.35 33.83 2.86
CA PHE A 96 8.86 33.26 1.60
C PHE A 96 8.19 31.88 1.74
N THR A 97 8.12 31.31 2.96
CA THR A 97 7.55 29.98 3.18
C THR A 97 6.09 30.07 3.63
N ILE A 98 5.20 29.49 2.82
CA ILE A 98 3.81 29.16 3.18
C ILE A 98 3.82 27.87 4.02
N LEU A 99 3.24 27.91 5.21
CA LEU A 99 3.06 26.77 6.11
C LEU A 99 1.57 26.51 6.34
N SER A 100 1.10 25.29 6.05
CA SER A 100 -0.24 24.84 6.41
C SER A 100 -0.27 24.36 7.88
N GLN A 101 -1.28 24.79 8.65
CA GLN A 101 -1.45 24.35 10.04
C GLN A 101 -1.55 22.82 10.15
N SER A 102 -2.31 22.16 9.27
CA SER A 102 -2.46 20.71 9.27
C SER A 102 -1.14 20.03 8.94
N GLU A 103 -0.43 20.44 7.89
CA GLU A 103 0.88 19.89 7.49
C GLU A 103 1.89 19.93 8.65
N VAL A 104 1.95 21.04 9.39
CA VAL A 104 2.87 21.23 10.53
C VAL A 104 2.51 20.34 11.71
N CYS A 105 1.23 20.28 12.10
CA CYS A 105 0.79 19.44 13.22
C CYS A 105 0.92 17.93 12.91
N ILE A 106 0.60 17.51 11.68
CA ILE A 106 0.75 16.10 11.27
C ILE A 106 2.22 15.68 11.31
N LYS A 107 3.15 16.53 10.83
CA LYS A 107 4.59 16.22 10.86
C LYS A 107 5.17 16.22 12.27
N ALA A 108 4.62 17.00 13.20
CA ALA A 108 4.97 16.89 14.61
C ALA A 108 4.47 15.57 15.22
N LEU A 109 3.26 15.14 14.86
CA LEU A 109 2.71 13.84 15.27
C LEU A 109 3.49 12.64 14.70
N GLU A 110 3.89 12.71 13.42
CA GLU A 110 4.80 11.74 12.76
C GLU A 110 6.11 11.56 13.55
N CYS A 111 6.70 12.66 14.00
CA CYS A 111 7.94 12.66 14.79
C CYS A 111 7.80 12.07 16.20
N LEU A 112 6.58 12.00 16.76
CA LEU A 112 6.33 11.39 18.07
C LEU A 112 5.90 9.92 17.96
N ALA A 113 5.21 9.55 16.88
CA ALA A 113 4.73 8.20 16.60
C ALA A 113 5.84 7.28 16.05
N LEU A 114 6.92 7.07 16.82
CA LEU A 114 8.07 6.30 16.37
C LEU A 114 7.87 4.78 16.45
N ASP A 115 7.29 4.30 17.56
CA ASP A 115 7.16 2.89 17.91
C ASP A 115 5.78 2.56 18.54
N SER A 116 5.54 1.28 18.83
CA SER A 116 4.25 0.85 19.40
C SER A 116 4.02 1.32 20.85
N ARG A 117 5.06 1.75 21.59
CA ARG A 117 4.92 2.31 22.95
C ARG A 117 4.45 3.77 22.87
N THR A 118 5.15 4.59 22.09
CA THR A 118 4.79 5.99 21.84
C THR A 118 3.42 6.13 21.18
N VAL A 119 3.08 5.27 20.21
CA VAL A 119 1.75 5.23 19.60
C VAL A 119 0.65 4.82 20.60
N LYS A 120 0.90 3.86 21.51
CA LYS A 120 -0.05 3.53 22.58
C LYS A 120 -0.29 4.70 23.52
N TYR A 121 0.78 5.41 23.93
CA TYR A 121 0.64 6.63 24.75
C TYR A 121 -0.21 7.69 24.02
N ILE A 122 0.08 7.94 22.73
CA ILE A 122 -0.65 8.91 21.91
C ILE A 122 -2.16 8.60 21.86
N LEU A 123 -2.51 7.31 21.69
CA LEU A 123 -3.90 6.85 21.65
C LEU A 123 -4.59 6.77 23.02
N GLN A 124 -3.83 6.73 24.12
CA GLN A 124 -4.36 6.80 25.48
C GLN A 124 -4.69 8.25 25.88
N GLU A 125 -3.83 9.20 25.52
CA GLU A 125 -4.02 10.64 25.79
C GLU A 125 -5.10 11.25 24.86
N ASP A 126 -5.16 10.84 23.58
CA ASP A 126 -6.21 11.27 22.65
C ASP A 126 -6.65 10.15 21.68
N PRO A 127 -7.62 9.30 22.07
CA PRO A 127 -8.12 8.23 21.21
C PRO A 127 -8.88 8.73 19.97
N THR A 128 -9.16 10.03 19.84
CA THR A 128 -9.87 10.57 18.66
C THR A 128 -8.95 10.88 17.48
N LEU A 129 -7.63 10.79 17.66
CA LEU A 129 -6.65 11.14 16.62
C LEU A 129 -6.80 10.37 15.29
N PRO A 130 -7.11 9.06 15.25
CA PRO A 130 -7.35 8.36 13.98
C PRO A 130 -8.57 8.92 13.23
N ALA A 131 -9.69 9.17 13.93
CA ALA A 131 -10.86 9.84 13.36
C ALA A 131 -10.55 11.26 12.85
N VAL A 132 -9.77 12.04 13.60
CA VAL A 132 -9.31 13.40 13.21
C VAL A 132 -8.45 13.35 11.94
N LEU A 133 -7.47 12.44 11.85
CA LEU A 133 -6.63 12.29 10.66
C LEU A 133 -7.44 11.86 9.42
N ARG A 134 -8.43 10.97 9.58
CA ARG A 134 -9.37 10.61 8.50
C ARG A 134 -10.24 11.79 8.06
N ALA A 135 -10.77 12.56 9.01
CA ALA A 135 -11.59 13.74 8.73
C ALA A 135 -10.80 14.82 7.97
N LEU A 136 -9.55 15.09 8.36
CA LEU A 136 -8.65 15.98 7.63
C LEU A 136 -8.44 15.49 6.19
N PHE A 137 -8.10 14.21 6.00
CA PHE A 137 -7.87 13.63 4.68
C PHE A 137 -9.08 13.75 3.74
N LEU A 138 -10.28 13.46 4.26
CA LEU A 138 -11.52 13.61 3.51
C LEU A 138 -11.87 15.07 3.22
N ASN A 139 -11.55 15.99 4.13
CA ASN A 139 -11.75 17.42 3.92
C ASN A 139 -10.81 18.00 2.85
N GLU A 140 -9.52 17.66 2.88
CA GLU A 140 -8.53 18.08 1.85
C GLU A 140 -8.96 17.63 0.44
N LEU A 141 -9.46 16.39 0.29
CA LEU A 141 -9.95 15.90 -0.99
C LEU A 141 -11.25 16.59 -1.43
N LYS A 142 -12.20 16.84 -0.50
CA LYS A 142 -13.42 17.62 -0.78
C LYS A 142 -13.13 19.07 -1.15
N LEU A 143 -12.06 19.66 -0.60
CA LEU A 143 -11.57 21.00 -0.96
C LEU A 143 -10.99 20.99 -2.37
N ALA A 144 -10.11 20.04 -2.66
CA ALA A 144 -9.50 19.87 -3.98
C ALA A 144 -10.50 19.57 -5.12
N GLU A 145 -11.64 18.96 -4.80
CA GLU A 145 -12.73 18.73 -5.77
C GLU A 145 -13.66 19.95 -5.94
N ARG A 146 -13.52 20.98 -5.09
CA ARG A 146 -14.24 22.26 -5.17
C ARG A 146 -13.38 23.42 -5.70
N SER A 147 -12.06 23.37 -5.51
CA SER A 147 -11.13 24.43 -5.90
C SER A 147 -10.44 24.13 -7.22
N ALA A 148 -10.29 25.15 -8.08
CA ALA A 148 -9.43 25.04 -9.26
C ALA A 148 -7.91 24.98 -8.93
N SER A 149 -7.53 25.30 -7.68
CA SER A 149 -6.21 24.97 -7.15
C SER A 149 -6.07 23.46 -6.90
N PRO A 150 -4.91 22.84 -7.17
CA PRO A 150 -4.66 21.46 -6.78
C PRO A 150 -4.76 21.29 -5.25
N PRO A 151 -5.02 20.06 -4.75
CA PRO A 151 -4.99 19.75 -3.32
C PRO A 151 -3.69 20.22 -2.67
N ASP A 152 -3.69 20.48 -1.35
CA ASP A 152 -2.43 20.39 -0.62
C ASP A 152 -1.99 18.92 -0.50
N VAL A 153 -1.30 18.49 -1.55
CA VAL A 153 -0.69 17.16 -1.63
C VAL A 153 0.30 16.95 -0.47
N ARG A 154 0.84 18.01 0.15
CA ARG A 154 1.73 17.89 1.32
C ARG A 154 0.99 17.45 2.57
N VAL A 155 -0.19 18.04 2.85
CA VAL A 155 -1.06 17.62 3.95
C VAL A 155 -1.49 16.17 3.71
N THR A 156 -2.01 15.89 2.51
CA THR A 156 -2.53 14.57 2.13
C THR A 156 -1.45 13.48 2.23
N ARG A 157 -0.24 13.77 1.74
CA ARG A 157 0.97 12.93 1.89
C ARG A 157 1.38 12.75 3.35
N ALA A 158 1.38 13.81 4.16
CA ALA A 158 1.77 13.73 5.57
C ALA A 158 0.83 12.82 6.37
N ILE A 159 -0.49 12.86 6.09
CA ILE A 159 -1.45 11.93 6.71
C ILE A 159 -1.11 10.47 6.34
N LEU A 160 -0.83 10.21 5.06
CA LEU A 160 -0.47 8.88 4.55
C LEU A 160 0.90 8.37 5.07
N GLN A 161 1.81 9.28 5.43
CA GLN A 161 3.07 8.95 6.11
C GLN A 161 2.88 8.63 7.59
N THR A 162 1.88 9.27 8.23
CA THR A 162 1.63 9.23 9.68
C THR A 162 0.72 8.09 10.11
N LEU A 163 -0.44 7.90 9.45
CA LEU A 163 -1.41 6.84 9.80
C LEU A 163 -0.82 5.43 9.95
N PRO A 164 0.15 4.98 9.12
CA PRO A 164 0.72 3.65 9.26
C PRO A 164 1.57 3.44 10.52
N ARG A 165 1.94 4.52 11.23
CA ARG A 165 2.49 4.43 12.60
C ARG A 165 1.39 4.06 13.60
N PHE A 166 0.19 4.64 13.45
CA PHE A 166 -0.97 4.31 14.29
C PHE A 166 -1.41 2.85 14.14
N PHE A 167 -1.17 2.23 12.98
CA PHE A 167 -1.45 0.81 12.74
C PHE A 167 -0.55 -0.17 13.52
N MET A 168 0.45 0.34 14.26
CA MET A 168 1.20 -0.43 15.27
C MET A 168 0.36 -0.73 16.53
N VAL A 169 -0.90 -0.28 16.58
CA VAL A 169 -1.89 -0.60 17.60
C VAL A 169 -3.19 -1.04 16.92
N ASP A 170 -3.66 -2.23 17.29
CA ASP A 170 -4.75 -2.92 16.59
C ASP A 170 -6.04 -2.10 16.60
N SER A 171 -6.45 -1.53 17.75
CA SER A 171 -7.69 -0.75 17.85
C SER A 171 -7.77 0.43 16.87
N ALA A 172 -6.69 1.20 16.68
CA ALA A 172 -6.65 2.30 15.72
C ALA A 172 -6.59 1.82 14.26
N ARG A 173 -5.98 0.64 14.02
CA ARG A 173 -5.94 -0.04 12.72
C ARG A 173 -7.34 -0.50 12.30
N GLU A 174 -8.07 -1.15 13.21
CA GLU A 174 -9.46 -1.57 13.04
C GLU A 174 -10.41 -0.37 12.85
N GLU A 175 -10.34 0.63 13.75
CA GLU A 175 -11.16 1.85 13.68
C GLU A 175 -11.02 2.53 12.32
N THR A 176 -9.78 2.61 11.82
CA THR A 176 -9.45 3.17 10.50
C THR A 176 -9.93 2.27 9.35
N GLY A 177 -9.71 0.95 9.45
CA GLY A 177 -10.11 -0.08 8.48
C GLY A 177 -11.60 -0.09 8.16
N ARG A 178 -12.45 0.08 9.19
CA ARG A 178 -13.91 0.03 9.05
C ARG A 178 -14.54 1.20 8.27
N SER A 179 -13.75 2.18 7.79
CA SER A 179 -14.25 3.31 6.99
C SER A 179 -14.00 3.10 5.49
N ALA A 180 -15.01 2.55 4.81
CA ALA A 180 -15.01 2.35 3.36
C ALA A 180 -14.80 3.66 2.58
N ASP A 181 -15.40 4.79 3.02
CA ASP A 181 -15.19 6.10 2.41
C ASP A 181 -13.73 6.55 2.47
N PHE A 182 -13.09 6.39 3.63
CA PHE A 182 -11.69 6.73 3.81
C PHE A 182 -10.78 5.85 2.93
N LEU A 183 -11.00 4.54 2.92
CA LEU A 183 -10.30 3.61 2.02
C LEU A 183 -10.47 4.01 0.55
N ASN A 184 -11.71 4.20 0.09
CA ASN A 184 -12.01 4.63 -1.28
C ASN A 184 -11.39 6.00 -1.63
N ALA A 185 -11.23 6.89 -0.66
CA ALA A 185 -10.58 8.19 -0.84
C ALA A 185 -9.04 8.06 -0.93
N VAL A 186 -8.42 7.24 -0.07
CA VAL A 186 -6.98 6.92 -0.11
C VAL A 186 -6.60 6.31 -1.46
N MET A 187 -7.41 5.35 -1.91
CA MET A 187 -7.24 4.68 -3.21
C MET A 187 -7.35 5.67 -4.38
N ARG A 188 -8.38 6.52 -4.39
CA ARG A 188 -8.54 7.59 -5.39
C ARG A 188 -7.38 8.58 -5.38
N HIS A 189 -6.86 8.96 -4.21
CA HIS A 189 -5.69 9.84 -4.11
C HIS A 189 -4.43 9.16 -4.68
N ALA A 190 -4.12 7.93 -4.27
CA ALA A 190 -2.97 7.18 -4.75
C ALA A 190 -2.97 7.07 -6.30
N LEU A 191 -4.12 6.79 -6.90
CA LEU A 191 -4.30 6.69 -8.34
C LEU A 191 -4.15 8.03 -9.08
N ARG A 192 -4.50 9.16 -8.45
CA ARG A 192 -4.23 10.52 -8.96
C ARG A 192 -2.75 10.91 -8.81
N HIS A 193 -2.06 10.42 -7.78
CA HIS A 193 -0.71 10.83 -7.40
C HIS A 193 0.28 9.65 -7.44
N PHE A 194 0.54 9.13 -8.64
CA PHE A 194 1.37 7.93 -8.87
C PHE A 194 2.85 8.01 -8.40
N GLN A 195 3.30 9.17 -7.94
CA GLN A 195 4.64 9.35 -7.37
C GLN A 195 4.64 9.11 -5.84
N ASP A 196 3.55 9.47 -5.16
CA ASP A 196 3.31 9.19 -3.73
C ASP A 196 2.96 7.72 -3.48
N LEU A 197 2.63 7.02 -4.56
CA LEU A 197 2.37 5.58 -4.67
C LEU A 197 3.41 4.70 -3.97
N VAL A 198 4.68 5.10 -3.90
CA VAL A 198 5.72 4.34 -3.17
C VAL A 198 5.49 4.39 -1.65
N THR A 199 5.09 5.55 -1.15
CA THR A 199 4.78 5.78 0.28
C THR A 199 3.46 5.11 0.65
N VAL A 200 2.48 5.11 -0.27
CA VAL A 200 1.23 4.38 -0.10
C VAL A 200 1.48 2.86 -0.14
N HIS A 201 2.25 2.36 -1.11
CA HIS A 201 2.50 0.93 -1.33
C HIS A 201 3.02 0.20 -0.10
N ALA A 202 4.18 0.62 0.42
CA ALA A 202 4.85 -0.04 1.55
C ALA A 202 4.03 -0.02 2.86
N ARG A 203 2.94 0.77 2.89
CA ARG A 203 2.06 0.97 4.04
C ARG A 203 0.69 0.32 3.84
N LEU A 204 0.19 0.22 2.61
CA LEU A 204 -0.96 -0.64 2.26
C LEU A 204 -0.60 -2.12 2.41
N LEU A 205 0.64 -2.54 2.14
CA LEU A 205 1.11 -3.89 2.48
C LEU A 205 0.91 -4.19 3.97
N LEU A 206 1.39 -3.29 4.84
CA LEU A 206 1.27 -3.40 6.29
C LEU A 206 -0.20 -3.42 6.77
N TRP A 207 -1.10 -2.81 5.99
CA TRP A 207 -2.55 -2.85 6.23
C TRP A 207 -3.20 -4.15 5.72
N SER A 208 -2.74 -4.68 4.57
CA SER A 208 -3.24 -5.95 4.03
C SER A 208 -2.94 -7.16 4.93
N SER A 209 -1.92 -7.06 5.79
CA SER A 209 -1.64 -8.03 6.86
C SER A 209 -2.75 -8.14 7.94
N CYS A 210 -3.86 -7.38 7.83
CA CYS A 210 -5.05 -7.52 8.66
C CYS A 210 -5.99 -8.61 8.12
N GLU A 211 -5.54 -9.87 8.22
CA GLU A 211 -6.25 -11.03 7.66
C GLU A 211 -7.67 -11.23 8.26
N GLU A 212 -7.90 -10.78 9.49
CA GLU A 212 -9.16 -10.98 10.24
C GLU A 212 -10.30 -9.97 9.91
N GLN A 213 -10.04 -8.90 9.14
CA GLN A 213 -11.03 -7.82 8.90
C GLN A 213 -11.20 -7.40 7.44
N LEU A 214 -10.59 -8.14 6.52
CA LEU A 214 -10.88 -8.06 5.10
C LEU A 214 -11.55 -9.38 4.70
N GLU A 215 -12.69 -9.31 4.01
CA GLU A 215 -13.24 -10.47 3.30
C GLU A 215 -12.16 -11.04 2.35
N GLU A 216 -12.18 -12.35 2.07
CA GLU A 216 -11.13 -13.01 1.29
C GLU A 216 -10.91 -12.34 -0.10
N GLU A 217 -11.98 -11.79 -0.68
CA GLU A 217 -11.95 -10.99 -1.91
C GLU A 217 -11.23 -9.63 -1.73
N ASP A 218 -11.47 -8.91 -0.64
CA ASP A 218 -10.85 -7.61 -0.35
C ASP A 218 -9.38 -7.75 0.07
N HIS A 219 -9.04 -8.81 0.82
CA HIS A 219 -7.64 -9.15 1.12
C HIS A 219 -6.88 -9.43 -0.19
N SER A 220 -7.46 -10.28 -1.05
CA SER A 220 -6.92 -10.59 -2.37
C SER A 220 -6.75 -9.35 -3.24
N LEU A 221 -7.73 -8.44 -3.23
CA LEU A 221 -7.68 -7.17 -3.96
C LEU A 221 -6.59 -6.23 -3.42
N MET A 222 -6.45 -6.11 -2.10
CA MET A 222 -5.46 -5.27 -1.44
C MET A 222 -4.04 -5.77 -1.69
N VAL A 223 -3.81 -7.09 -1.68
CA VAL A 223 -2.53 -7.67 -2.11
C VAL A 223 -2.28 -7.36 -3.58
N LEU A 224 -3.20 -7.71 -4.50
CA LEU A 224 -3.10 -7.39 -5.93
C LEU A 224 -2.88 -5.89 -6.22
N LEU A 225 -3.39 -5.02 -5.36
CA LEU A 225 -3.25 -3.57 -5.44
C LEU A 225 -2.01 -3.02 -4.70
N ALA A 226 -1.36 -3.78 -3.83
CA ALA A 226 -0.07 -3.40 -3.26
C ALA A 226 1.07 -3.76 -4.23
N THR A 227 1.12 -5.05 -4.61
CA THR A 227 1.79 -5.59 -5.82
C THR A 227 1.65 -4.67 -7.03
N ALA A 228 0.53 -3.92 -7.09
CA ALA A 228 0.22 -3.08 -8.22
C ALA A 228 1.29 -2.05 -8.55
N LEU A 229 1.80 -1.45 -7.48
CA LEU A 229 2.38 -0.11 -7.43
C LEU A 229 3.89 -0.17 -7.47
N GLU A 230 4.45 -1.23 -6.88
CA GLU A 230 5.86 -1.60 -6.90
C GLU A 230 6.46 -1.57 -8.32
N TYR A 231 5.76 -2.18 -9.28
CA TYR A 231 6.14 -2.24 -10.70
C TYR A 231 5.85 -0.94 -11.48
N GLY A 232 5.28 0.08 -10.83
CA GLY A 232 5.22 1.44 -11.37
C GLY A 232 6.51 2.24 -11.15
N THR A 233 7.44 1.74 -10.32
CA THR A 233 8.56 2.54 -9.82
C THR A 233 9.83 2.46 -10.69
N PRO A 234 10.68 3.51 -10.70
CA PRO A 234 12.00 3.43 -11.33
C PRO A 234 12.93 2.38 -10.70
N ALA A 235 12.75 2.07 -9.41
CA ALA A 235 13.56 1.07 -8.71
C ALA A 235 13.35 -0.35 -9.27
N ALA A 236 12.11 -0.68 -9.64
CA ALA A 236 11.77 -1.95 -10.30
C ALA A 236 12.36 -2.08 -11.72
N ARG A 237 12.91 -1.00 -12.31
CA ARG A 237 13.61 -1.02 -13.61
C ARG A 237 15.14 -1.10 -13.49
N ALA A 238 15.68 -1.08 -12.27
CA ALA A 238 17.11 -0.87 -12.01
C ALA A 238 17.77 -2.03 -11.23
N LYS A 239 17.05 -3.13 -11.01
CA LYS A 239 17.55 -4.34 -10.35
C LYS A 239 17.08 -5.60 -11.08
N ASP A 240 18.04 -6.38 -11.59
CA ASP A 240 17.82 -7.76 -12.03
C ASP A 240 17.65 -8.68 -10.81
N THR A 241 16.51 -8.56 -10.12
CA THR A 241 16.13 -9.41 -8.97
C THR A 241 14.88 -10.22 -9.29
N CYS A 242 15.06 -11.26 -10.10
CA CYS A 242 14.06 -12.26 -10.44
C CYS A 242 14.36 -13.58 -9.70
N PRO A 243 13.76 -13.87 -8.53
CA PRO A 243 13.84 -15.19 -7.90
C PRO A 243 13.27 -16.35 -8.79
N PRO A 244 14.05 -17.40 -9.08
CA PRO A 244 13.60 -18.50 -9.94
C PRO A 244 13.26 -19.77 -9.09
N PRO A 245 13.65 -21.05 -9.39
CA PRO A 245 12.73 -22.16 -9.10
C PRO A 245 12.74 -22.60 -7.62
N GLY A 246 11.56 -22.56 -6.98
CA GLY A 246 11.33 -23.00 -5.60
C GLY A 246 11.07 -21.88 -4.58
N VAL A 247 10.86 -20.64 -5.04
CA VAL A 247 10.96 -19.43 -4.20
C VAL A 247 9.60 -18.74 -3.98
N SER A 248 9.51 -17.95 -2.90
CA SER A 248 8.31 -17.24 -2.47
C SER A 248 8.53 -15.75 -2.05
N ILE A 249 9.28 -14.95 -2.81
CA ILE A 249 9.16 -13.47 -2.73
C ILE A 249 7.79 -13.07 -3.31
N HIS A 250 6.70 -13.42 -2.63
CA HIS A 250 5.31 -13.14 -2.97
C HIS A 250 4.74 -13.71 -4.30
N GLU A 251 5.31 -14.63 -5.11
CA GLU A 251 6.33 -15.67 -4.87
C GLU A 251 7.59 -15.52 -5.72
N ASP A 252 7.46 -14.95 -6.92
CA ASP A 252 8.52 -14.12 -7.54
C ASP A 252 7.95 -12.70 -7.76
N ALA A 253 6.97 -12.35 -6.93
CA ALA A 253 6.29 -11.06 -6.75
C ALA A 253 5.14 -10.66 -7.71
N LYS A 254 4.18 -11.49 -8.14
CA LYS A 254 3.91 -12.92 -7.90
C LYS A 254 4.40 -13.79 -9.09
N ARG A 255 5.68 -13.63 -9.42
CA ARG A 255 6.38 -13.88 -10.69
C ARG A 255 6.60 -12.63 -11.58
N LEU A 256 6.97 -11.51 -10.93
CA LEU A 256 7.33 -10.14 -11.35
C LEU A 256 6.15 -9.18 -11.65
N ALA A 257 5.07 -9.37 -10.90
CA ALA A 257 3.71 -8.85 -11.04
C ALA A 257 2.95 -8.94 -12.39
N ASN A 258 3.32 -9.63 -13.48
CA ASN A 258 4.18 -10.81 -13.59
C ASN A 258 5.19 -10.79 -14.75
N ALA A 259 4.90 -11.29 -15.95
CA ALA A 259 5.82 -11.12 -17.11
C ALA A 259 5.83 -9.68 -17.67
N ASP A 260 5.78 -8.68 -16.78
CA ASP A 260 5.37 -7.29 -16.93
C ASP A 260 4.09 -6.91 -17.72
N PRO A 261 2.98 -7.69 -17.74
CA PRO A 261 1.65 -7.10 -17.86
C PRO A 261 1.23 -6.48 -16.51
N SER A 262 2.16 -5.96 -15.71
CA SER A 262 2.00 -5.75 -14.27
C SER A 262 0.93 -4.72 -13.99
N ALA A 263 1.33 -3.45 -13.96
CA ALA A 263 0.79 -2.45 -14.88
C ALA A 263 -0.68 -2.65 -15.31
N TRP A 264 -1.00 -3.68 -16.10
CA TRP A 264 -2.24 -3.92 -16.82
C TRP A 264 -3.49 -4.21 -15.95
N ALA A 265 -3.35 -4.93 -14.83
CA ALA A 265 -4.51 -5.53 -14.13
C ALA A 265 -5.19 -4.66 -13.06
N ARG A 266 -4.66 -3.47 -12.73
CA ARG A 266 -4.99 -2.72 -11.49
C ARG A 266 -5.47 -1.24 -11.50
N ALA A 267 -5.64 -0.43 -12.56
CA ALA A 267 -5.57 -0.57 -14.02
C ALA A 267 -6.69 -1.35 -14.77
N ARG A 268 -6.90 -2.64 -14.53
CA ARG A 268 -8.24 -3.19 -14.30
C ARG A 268 -8.49 -2.99 -12.79
N VAL A 269 -9.44 -3.65 -12.16
CA VAL A 269 -10.77 -3.12 -12.35
C VAL A 269 -11.06 -2.16 -11.16
N LEU A 270 -10.83 -0.82 -11.30
CA LEU A 270 -11.52 0.34 -10.61
C LEU A 270 -12.06 1.69 -11.43
N ARG A 271 -13.15 2.14 -12.23
CA ARG A 271 -14.55 2.05 -13.00
C ARG A 271 -16.10 1.81 -12.51
N THR A 272 -16.63 0.64 -12.02
CA THR A 272 -17.66 0.29 -10.91
C THR A 272 -17.36 -0.12 -9.30
N LEU A 273 -17.05 0.47 -8.03
CA LEU A 273 -16.30 1.55 -7.08
C LEU A 273 -16.33 3.21 -6.83
N LEU A 274 -17.06 4.25 -7.39
CA LEU A 274 -16.79 5.26 -8.49
C LEU A 274 -17.94 5.50 -9.56
N ALA A 275 -17.69 5.36 -10.90
CA ALA A 275 -18.57 5.68 -12.08
C ALA A 275 -19.89 4.89 -12.36
N GLN A 276 -20.67 4.59 -11.31
CA GLN A 276 -22.10 4.83 -11.33
C GLN A 276 -22.28 6.35 -11.27
N GLU A 277 -23.45 6.89 -11.53
CA GLU A 277 -23.74 8.25 -11.06
C GLU A 277 -24.05 8.18 -9.54
N PRO A 278 -23.82 9.25 -8.76
CA PRO A 278 -24.36 9.30 -7.41
C PRO A 278 -25.89 9.38 -7.57
N ASP A 279 -26.62 8.40 -7.05
CA ASP A 279 -28.07 8.37 -7.25
C ASP A 279 -28.71 9.62 -6.60
N THR A 280 -29.74 10.18 -7.22
CA THR A 280 -30.16 11.56 -6.89
C THR A 280 -30.83 11.70 -5.53
N ASP A 281 -31.18 10.59 -4.88
CA ASP A 281 -31.56 10.48 -3.47
C ASP A 281 -30.35 10.35 -2.51
N GLY A 282 -29.15 10.75 -2.93
CA GLY A 282 -28.07 11.19 -2.05
C GLY A 282 -27.15 10.11 -1.46
N ASP A 283 -27.21 8.87 -1.95
CA ASP A 283 -26.50 7.72 -1.37
C ASP A 283 -25.86 6.78 -2.43
N ASN A 284 -24.69 6.18 -2.11
CA ASN A 284 -23.90 5.19 -2.88
C ASN A 284 -23.28 5.55 -4.28
N PHE A 285 -22.15 4.88 -4.64
CA PHE A 285 -21.29 5.20 -5.83
C PHE A 285 -20.24 4.07 -6.18
N ARG A 286 -20.02 3.61 -7.44
CA ARG A 286 -19.09 2.46 -7.84
C ARG A 286 -18.23 2.68 -9.20
N VAL A 287 -16.87 2.64 -9.69
CA VAL A 287 -15.31 2.19 -9.57
C VAL A 287 -14.68 0.67 -9.67
N ARG A 288 -14.43 0.15 -10.92
CA ARG A 288 -14.02 -1.07 -11.71
C ARG A 288 -13.52 -0.78 -13.22
N PHE A 289 -12.26 -0.33 -13.49
CA PHE A 289 -11.41 0.12 -14.65
C PHE A 289 -11.14 -0.89 -15.80
N VAL A 290 -10.52 -0.43 -16.91
CA VAL A 290 -9.57 -1.17 -17.79
C VAL A 290 -8.43 -0.21 -18.26
N ARG A 291 -7.24 -0.75 -18.62
CA ARG A 291 -5.99 -0.05 -19.08
C ARG A 291 -5.82 -0.07 -20.63
N PRO A 292 -4.70 0.37 -21.28
CA PRO A 292 -4.77 1.00 -22.60
C PRO A 292 -4.12 0.18 -23.75
N LYS A 293 -4.22 0.74 -24.95
CA LYS A 293 -3.42 0.47 -26.15
C LYS A 293 -2.94 1.81 -26.74
N ALA A 294 -1.94 1.89 -27.60
CA ALA A 294 -0.73 1.07 -27.81
C ALA A 294 0.12 1.75 -28.90
N SER A 295 1.45 1.72 -28.78
CA SER A 295 2.36 1.94 -29.93
C SER A 295 3.72 1.27 -29.66
N ASP A 296 3.97 0.22 -30.46
CA ASP A 296 5.25 -0.21 -31.01
C ASP A 296 6.43 -0.64 -30.11
N GLY A 297 6.73 -1.95 -30.23
CA GLY A 297 8.09 -2.51 -30.14
C GLY A 297 8.51 -3.12 -28.80
N ALA A 298 9.24 -4.24 -28.76
CA ALA A 298 9.58 -5.20 -29.82
C ALA A 298 10.10 -6.53 -29.22
N ARG A 299 10.25 -7.56 -30.06
CA ARG A 299 10.94 -8.86 -29.80
C ARG A 299 10.19 -9.85 -28.88
N GLY A 300 9.52 -10.82 -29.51
CA GLY A 300 8.93 -12.00 -28.85
C GLY A 300 8.19 -12.96 -29.80
N VAL A 301 8.45 -12.89 -31.11
CA VAL A 301 7.53 -13.40 -32.15
C VAL A 301 7.89 -14.82 -32.66
N GLU A 302 9.17 -15.19 -32.62
CA GLU A 302 9.71 -16.35 -33.34
C GLU A 302 9.22 -17.72 -32.84
N GLY A 303 8.73 -17.81 -31.60
CA GLY A 303 8.16 -19.04 -31.05
C GLY A 303 6.77 -19.39 -31.58
N ALA A 304 5.91 -18.38 -31.75
CA ALA A 304 4.50 -18.59 -32.09
C ALA A 304 4.29 -18.95 -33.57
N GLN A 305 4.99 -18.24 -34.47
CA GLN A 305 4.85 -18.43 -35.92
C GLN A 305 5.23 -19.85 -36.37
N LYS A 306 6.14 -20.53 -35.64
CA LYS A 306 6.54 -21.90 -35.95
C LYS A 306 5.45 -22.94 -35.67
N ALA A 307 4.52 -22.68 -34.73
CA ALA A 307 3.35 -23.53 -34.50
C ALA A 307 2.23 -23.25 -35.51
N GLU A 308 2.02 -21.97 -35.85
CA GLU A 308 1.04 -21.54 -36.84
C GLU A 308 1.36 -22.06 -38.25
N MET A 309 2.64 -22.06 -38.64
CA MET A 309 3.13 -22.66 -39.89
C MET A 309 3.01 -24.19 -39.95
N MET A 310 2.67 -24.86 -38.84
CA MET A 310 2.31 -26.28 -38.80
C MET A 310 0.78 -26.53 -38.74
N GLY A 311 -0.04 -25.49 -38.88
CA GLY A 311 -1.50 -25.60 -39.05
C GLY A 311 -2.30 -25.92 -37.78
N ILE A 312 -1.69 -25.88 -36.59
CA ILE A 312 -2.35 -26.25 -35.34
C ILE A 312 -3.00 -25.01 -34.71
N GLN A 313 -4.26 -24.74 -35.03
CA GLN A 313 -5.07 -23.75 -34.30
C GLN A 313 -5.67 -24.36 -33.01
N PRO A 314 -5.68 -23.61 -31.88
CA PRO A 314 -6.36 -24.03 -30.66
C PRO A 314 -7.88 -23.89 -30.83
N ALA A 315 -8.53 -24.96 -31.31
CA ALA A 315 -9.95 -24.97 -31.63
C ALA A 315 -10.86 -24.73 -30.41
N GLU A 316 -11.86 -23.87 -30.55
CA GLU A 316 -12.95 -23.72 -29.60
C GLU A 316 -13.72 -25.06 -29.48
N ARG A 317 -13.68 -25.72 -28.32
CA ARG A 317 -14.39 -26.99 -28.08
C ARG A 317 -15.91 -26.79 -27.95
N LYS A 318 -16.58 -26.59 -29.09
CA LYS A 318 -18.05 -26.49 -29.23
C LYS A 318 -18.76 -27.86 -29.39
N LYS A 319 -18.07 -28.96 -29.06
CA LYS A 319 -18.60 -30.34 -29.10
C LYS A 319 -18.14 -31.08 -27.84
N ALA A 320 -19.04 -31.86 -27.24
CA ALA A 320 -18.73 -32.69 -26.08
C ALA A 320 -17.60 -33.69 -26.37
N THR A 321 -16.62 -33.80 -25.47
CA THR A 321 -15.51 -34.74 -25.62
C THR A 321 -15.85 -36.08 -24.95
N ARG A 322 -15.45 -37.20 -25.55
CA ARG A 322 -15.45 -38.52 -24.89
C ARG A 322 -14.22 -38.70 -23.99
N CYS A 323 -14.35 -39.53 -22.97
CA CYS A 323 -13.26 -39.87 -22.06
C CYS A 323 -12.15 -40.62 -22.81
N SER A 324 -10.90 -40.21 -22.62
CA SER A 324 -9.70 -40.86 -23.17
C SER A 324 -9.23 -42.07 -22.34
N GLY A 325 -10.11 -42.61 -21.48
CA GLY A 325 -9.82 -43.73 -20.59
C GLY A 325 -10.14 -45.07 -21.27
N PRO A 326 -9.25 -46.08 -21.25
CA PRO A 326 -9.51 -47.37 -21.89
C PRO A 326 -10.67 -48.09 -21.20
N GLY A 327 -11.72 -48.43 -21.95
CA GLY A 327 -12.98 -48.96 -21.40
C GLY A 327 -13.73 -47.91 -20.57
N CYS A 328 -14.06 -46.78 -21.18
CA CYS A 328 -14.85 -45.69 -20.58
C CYS A 328 -15.55 -44.89 -21.68
N ASP A 329 -16.83 -45.17 -21.90
CA ASP A 329 -17.64 -44.53 -22.97
C ASP A 329 -18.29 -43.20 -22.56
N GLU A 330 -18.00 -42.72 -21.34
CA GLU A 330 -18.45 -41.44 -20.79
C GLU A 330 -18.15 -40.27 -21.72
N ALA A 331 -19.11 -39.35 -21.85
CA ALA A 331 -19.00 -38.13 -22.63
C ALA A 331 -19.40 -36.90 -21.79
N GLU A 332 -18.72 -35.78 -21.99
CA GLU A 332 -19.01 -34.53 -21.27
C GLU A 332 -20.46 -34.09 -21.48
N THR A 333 -21.19 -33.86 -20.39
CA THR A 333 -22.52 -33.21 -20.42
C THR A 333 -22.37 -31.70 -20.57
N ARG A 334 -21.25 -31.13 -20.10
CA ARG A 334 -20.90 -29.71 -20.19
C ARG A 334 -19.44 -29.56 -20.67
N PRO A 335 -19.12 -28.64 -21.59
CA PRO A 335 -17.74 -28.44 -22.06
C PRO A 335 -16.79 -28.08 -20.90
N GLY A 336 -15.71 -28.85 -20.73
CA GLY A 336 -14.74 -28.64 -19.64
C GLY A 336 -15.08 -29.38 -18.34
N GLU A 337 -16.08 -30.26 -18.34
CA GLU A 337 -16.39 -31.16 -17.23
C GLU A 337 -15.30 -32.22 -17.03
N PHE A 338 -14.58 -32.62 -18.09
CA PHE A 338 -13.52 -33.64 -17.99
C PHE A 338 -12.13 -33.03 -17.75
N GLN A 339 -11.37 -33.69 -16.87
CA GLN A 339 -10.03 -33.27 -16.46
C GLN A 339 -9.01 -33.55 -17.58
N MET A 340 -8.37 -32.50 -18.09
CA MET A 340 -7.28 -32.62 -19.07
C MET A 340 -6.03 -33.28 -18.46
N CYS A 341 -5.28 -34.03 -19.27
CA CYS A 341 -3.98 -34.55 -18.88
C CYS A 341 -3.00 -33.39 -18.62
N GLY A 342 -2.56 -33.21 -17.38
CA GLY A 342 -1.66 -32.11 -16.99
C GLY A 342 -0.29 -32.08 -17.70
N GLY A 343 0.12 -33.19 -18.35
CA GLY A 343 1.32 -33.26 -19.18
C GLY A 343 1.13 -32.72 -20.60
N CYS A 344 0.30 -33.39 -21.40
CA CYS A 344 0.11 -33.05 -22.82
C CYS A 344 -1.06 -32.11 -23.12
N ARG A 345 -2.03 -31.98 -22.20
CA ARG A 345 -3.31 -31.26 -22.37
C ARG A 345 -4.22 -31.73 -23.52
N LEU A 346 -3.81 -32.74 -24.30
CA LEU A 346 -4.58 -33.30 -25.42
C LEU A 346 -5.70 -34.24 -24.93
N ALA A 347 -5.35 -35.22 -24.10
CA ALA A 347 -6.29 -36.22 -23.55
C ALA A 347 -7.14 -35.64 -22.40
N VAL A 348 -8.37 -36.14 -22.26
CA VAL A 348 -9.33 -35.73 -21.21
C VAL A 348 -9.96 -36.94 -20.52
N TYR A 349 -10.28 -36.81 -19.23
CA TYR A 349 -10.79 -37.91 -18.41
C TYR A 349 -11.93 -37.45 -17.50
N CYS A 350 -13.00 -38.24 -17.40
CA CYS A 350 -14.08 -38.00 -16.43
C CYS A 350 -13.61 -38.06 -14.96
N GLY A 351 -12.43 -38.64 -14.69
CA GLY A 351 -11.81 -38.61 -13.37
C GLY A 351 -10.40 -39.21 -13.33
N LYS A 352 -9.74 -39.04 -12.18
CA LYS A 352 -8.35 -39.45 -11.92
C LYS A 352 -8.08 -40.93 -12.19
N ASP A 353 -9.07 -41.81 -12.03
CA ASP A 353 -8.89 -43.25 -12.25
C ASP A 353 -8.93 -43.64 -13.73
N CYS A 354 -9.66 -42.91 -14.57
CA CYS A 354 -9.57 -43.04 -16.02
C CYS A 354 -8.21 -42.52 -16.53
N GLN A 355 -7.69 -41.44 -15.96
CA GLN A 355 -6.32 -40.96 -16.21
C GLN A 355 -5.27 -42.01 -15.80
N ARG A 356 -5.39 -42.60 -14.60
CA ARG A 356 -4.49 -43.67 -14.12
C ARG A 356 -4.55 -44.92 -15.00
N ARG A 357 -5.74 -45.33 -15.46
CA ARG A 357 -5.90 -46.45 -16.41
C ARG A 357 -5.20 -46.15 -17.74
N ALA A 358 -5.46 -45.00 -18.35
CA ALA A 358 -4.81 -44.58 -19.60
C ALA A 358 -3.29 -44.46 -19.47
N TRP A 359 -2.78 -43.93 -18.36
CA TRP A 359 -1.36 -43.81 -18.08
C TRP A 359 -0.64 -45.17 -18.06
N LYS A 360 -1.26 -46.20 -17.47
CA LYS A 360 -0.76 -47.58 -17.50
C LYS A 360 -0.92 -48.23 -18.89
N ALA A 361 -1.95 -47.88 -19.65
CA ALA A 361 -2.23 -48.40 -20.98
C ALA A 361 -1.51 -47.63 -22.12
N GLY A 362 -0.26 -47.19 -21.88
CA GLY A 362 0.59 -46.58 -22.91
C GLY A 362 0.48 -45.05 -23.07
N HIS A 363 -0.45 -44.35 -22.40
CA HIS A 363 -0.48 -42.87 -22.50
C HIS A 363 0.82 -42.23 -21.97
N LYS A 364 1.54 -42.89 -21.06
CA LYS A 364 2.86 -42.43 -20.60
C LYS A 364 3.86 -42.21 -21.74
N GLU A 365 3.81 -43.03 -22.79
CA GLU A 365 4.75 -43.00 -23.92
C GLU A 365 4.36 -41.95 -24.97
N THR A 366 3.06 -41.68 -25.13
CA THR A 366 2.51 -40.69 -26.06
C THR A 366 2.30 -39.30 -25.44
N CYS A 367 2.43 -39.16 -24.11
CA CYS A 367 2.27 -37.89 -23.40
C CYS A 367 3.49 -36.96 -23.57
N GLN A 368 3.64 -36.42 -24.78
CA GLN A 368 4.53 -35.28 -25.03
C GLN A 368 4.08 -34.10 -24.14
N LYS A 369 4.98 -33.58 -23.30
CA LYS A 369 4.69 -32.37 -22.52
C LYS A 369 4.62 -31.16 -23.44
N THR A 370 3.50 -30.46 -23.45
CA THR A 370 3.47 -29.09 -23.99
C THR A 370 4.28 -28.20 -23.07
N ALA A 371 5.40 -27.68 -23.57
CA ALA A 371 6.33 -26.81 -22.84
C ALA A 371 5.72 -25.42 -22.55
#